data_AF-A0A4R2M5R6-F1
#
_entry.id   AF-A0A4R2M5R6-F1
#
_cell.length_a   1.000
_cell.length_b   1.000
_cell.length_c   1.000
_cell.angle_alpha   90.00
_cell.angle_beta   90.00
_cell.angle_gamma   90.00
#
_symmetry.space_group_name_H-M   'P 1'
#
loop_
_entity.id
_entity.type
_entity.pdbx_description
1 polymer ?
#
loop_
_entity_poly.entity_id
_entity_poly.type
_entity_poly.pdbx_seq_one_letter_code
_entity_poly.pdbx_strand_id
1 'polypeptide(L)' 'MASPGKKAFALRIDPLLWAEVERLAAADLRSVNAEVEVLLREALRLRLGDAAVSRLTRARRAGGSSADAPP' A
#
# COMPACT_ATOMS: atom_id res chain seq x y z
N MET A 1 -2.57 -0.41 17.10
CA MET A 1 -3.37 -1.57 16.66
C MET A 1 -3.14 -1.79 15.17
N ALA A 2 -2.55 -2.91 14.77
CA ALA A 2 -2.42 -3.25 13.35
C ALA A 2 -3.83 -3.50 12.80
N SER A 3 -4.20 -2.86 11.68
CA SER A 3 -5.49 -3.16 11.04
C SER A 3 -5.50 -4.63 10.60
N PRO A 4 -6.56 -5.40 10.87
CA PRO A 4 -6.68 -6.78 10.39
C PRO A 4 -6.41 -6.86 8.89
N GLY A 5 -5.53 -7.79 8.48
CA GLY A 5 -5.16 -7.99 7.08
C GLY A 5 -4.00 -7.14 6.55
N LYS A 6 -3.38 -6.26 7.35
CA LYS A 6 -2.16 -5.53 6.95
C LYS A 6 -0.91 -6.24 7.46
N LYS A 7 -0.03 -6.66 6.55
CA LYS A 7 1.28 -7.24 6.90
C LYS A 7 2.26 -6.12 7.25
N ALA A 8 2.73 -6.10 8.50
CA ALA A 8 3.86 -5.25 8.86
C ALA A 8 5.15 -5.86 8.28
N PHE A 9 5.94 -5.05 7.59
CA PHE A 9 7.22 -5.45 7.01
C PHE A 9 8.28 -4.41 7.37
N ALA A 10 9.42 -4.87 7.86
CA ALA A 10 10.56 -4.00 8.11
C ALA A 10 11.21 -3.61 6.78
N LEU A 11 10.95 -2.40 6.30
CA LEU A 11 11.52 -1.88 5.07
C LEU A 11 12.91 -1.32 5.34
N ARG A 12 13.93 -1.87 4.67
CA ARG A 12 15.26 -1.25 4.64
C ARG A 12 15.24 -0.15 3.58
N ILE A 13 15.15 1.10 4.03
CA ILE A 13 15.07 2.28 3.16
C ILE A 13 16.11 3.31 3.61
N ASP A 14 16.66 4.04 2.64
CA ASP A 14 17.52 5.19 2.91
C ASP A 14 16.75 6.23 3.74
N PRO A 15 17.27 6.72 4.89
CA PRO A 15 16.61 7.72 5.71
C PRO A 15 16.28 9.03 4.97
N LEU A 16 17.11 9.46 4.02
CA LEU A 16 16.87 10.67 3.23
C LEU A 16 15.70 10.45 2.27
N LEU A 17 15.63 9.29 1.63
CA LEU A 17 14.49 8.92 0.79
C LEU A 17 13.21 8.85 1.63
N TRP A 18 13.30 8.29 2.84
CA TRP A 18 12.14 8.22 3.73
C TRP A 18 11.62 9.62 4.10
N ALA A 19 12.50 10.57 4.40
CA ALA A 19 12.12 11.95 4.68
C ALA A 19 11.37 12.60 3.51
N GLU A 20 11.75 12.31 2.26
CA GLU A 20 11.01 12.78 1.07
C GLU A 20 9.60 12.21 0.99
N VAL A 21 9.44 10.91 1.30
CA VAL A 21 8.12 10.27 1.34
C VAL A 21 7.26 10.87 2.47
N GLU A 22 7.85 11.17 3.62
CA GLU A 22 7.14 11.85 4.72
C GLU A 22 6.66 13.24 4.32
N ARG A 23 7.50 14.02 3.61
CA ARG A 23 7.10 15.34 3.10
C ARG A 23 5.95 15.25 2.09
N LEU A 24 6.01 14.28 1.18
CA LEU A 24 4.96 14.06 0.19
C LEU A 24 3.64 13.66 0.87
N ALA A 25 3.71 12.73 1.82
CA ALA A 25 2.54 12.30 2.59
C ALA A 25 1.89 13.48 3.35
N ALA A 26 2.71 14.35 3.93
CA ALA A 26 2.24 15.55 4.63
C ALA A 26 1.56 16.54 3.66
N ALA A 27 2.12 16.75 2.47
CA ALA A 27 1.54 17.61 1.44
C ALA A 27 0.17 17.08 0.96
N ASP A 28 0.03 15.77 0.85
CA ASP A 28 -1.20 15.11 0.38
C ASP A 28 -2.23 14.80 1.49
N LEU A 29 -1.97 15.23 2.72
CA LEU A 29 -2.80 14.96 3.91
C LEU A 29 -3.07 13.46 4.12
N ARG A 30 -2.07 12.62 3.81
CA ARG A 30 -2.13 11.16 3.93
C ARG A 30 -1.18 10.67 5.02
N SER A 31 -1.48 9.49 5.57
CA SER A 31 -0.49 8.76 6.37
C SER A 31 0.66 8.31 5.46
N VAL A 32 1.88 8.26 5.99
CA VAL A 32 3.07 7.80 5.25
C VAL A 32 2.86 6.42 4.63
N ASN A 33 2.19 5.50 5.33
CA ASN A 33 1.87 4.17 4.79
C ASN A 33 0.91 4.21 3.58
N ALA A 34 -0.04 5.15 3.59
CA ALA A 34 -0.95 5.33 2.45
C ALA A 34 -0.20 5.91 1.24
N GLU A 35 0.72 6.85 1.48
CA GLU A 35 1.57 7.42 0.44
C GLU A 35 2.49 6.36 -0.20
N VAL A 36 3.12 5.51 0.62
CA VAL A 36 3.90 4.36 0.13
C VAL A 36 3.04 3.44 -0.74
N GLU A 37 1.78 3.18 -0.38
CA GLU A 37 0.89 2.35 -1.20
C GLU A 37 0.58 3.00 -2.57
N VAL A 38 0.39 4.33 -2.61
CA VAL A 38 0.19 5.09 -3.87
C VAL A 38 1.42 4.97 -4.76
N LEU A 39 2.59 5.33 -4.23
CA LEU A 39 3.87 5.27 -4.97
C LEU A 39 4.16 3.89 -5.53
N LEU A 40 3.91 2.83 -4.75
CA LEU A 40 4.11 1.45 -5.22
C LEU A 40 3.13 1.07 -6.33
N ARG A 41 1.86 1.48 -6.25
CA ARG A 41 0.87 1.22 -7.30
C ARG A 41 1.22 1.96 -8.58
N GLU A 42 1.71 3.19 -8.48
CA GLU A 42 2.19 3.97 -9.62
C GLU A 42 3.41 3.33 -10.27
N ALA A 43 4.41 2.94 -9.48
CA ALA A 43 5.59 2.24 -9.98
C ALA A 43 5.23 0.93 -10.69
N LEU A 44 4.28 0.16 -10.15
CA LEU A 44 3.78 -1.05 -10.79
C LEU A 44 3.01 -0.75 -12.09
N ARG A 45 2.19 0.31 -12.11
CA ARG A 45 1.50 0.75 -13.34
C ARG A 45 2.49 1.11 -14.43
N LEU A 46 3.53 1.87 -14.10
CA LEU A 46 4.56 2.28 -15.05
C LEU A 46 5.35 1.09 -15.62
N ARG A 47 5.62 0.06 -14.80
CA ARG A 47 6.44 -1.09 -15.20
C ARG A 47 5.65 -2.22 -15.85
N LEU A 48 4.40 -2.42 -15.43
CA LEU A 48 3.61 -3.62 -15.77
C LEU A 48 2.24 -3.28 -16.38
N GLY A 49 1.89 -1.99 -16.51
CA GLY A 49 0.62 -1.51 -17.05
C GLY A 49 -0.57 -1.63 -16.08
N ASP A 50 -1.71 -1.10 -16.52
CA ASP A 50 -2.96 -1.07 -15.73
C ASP A 50 -3.52 -2.46 -15.39
N ALA A 51 -3.18 -3.47 -16.19
CA ALA A 51 -3.58 -4.85 -15.93
C ALA A 51 -3.01 -5.36 -14.60
N ALA A 52 -1.79 -4.95 -14.23
CA ALA A 52 -1.16 -5.34 -12.97
C ALA A 52 -1.87 -4.73 -11.75
N VAL A 53 -2.18 -3.44 -11.81
CA VAL A 53 -2.91 -2.74 -10.74
C VAL A 53 -4.33 -3.29 -10.60
N SER A 54 -4.99 -3.60 -11.73
CA SER A 54 -6.33 -4.19 -11.76
C SER A 54 -6.39 -5.55 -11.07
N ARG A 55 -5.36 -6.39 -11.23
CA ARG A 55 -5.26 -7.69 -10.52
C ARG A 55 -5.18 -7.51 -9.00
N LEU A 56 -4.38 -6.55 -8.51
CA LEU A 56 -4.25 -6.27 -7.08
C LEU A 56 -5.59 -5.81 -6.47
N THR A 57 -6.32 -4.93 -7.16
CA THR A 57 -7.64 -4.47 -6.71
C THR A 57 -8.66 -5.61 -6.68
N ARG A 58 -8.67 -6.50 -7.69
CA ARG A 58 -9.54 -7.69 -7.69
C ARG A 58 -9.19 -8.65 -6.56
N ALA A 59 -7.91 -8.94 -6.33
CA ALA A 59 -7.46 -9.84 -5.27
C ALA A 59 -7.88 -9.34 -3.87
N ARG A 60 -7.80 -8.02 -3.63
CA ARG A 60 -8.25 -7.42 -2.37
C ARG A 60 -9.76 -7.60 -2.15
N ARG A 61 -10.59 -7.49 -3.19
CA ARG A 61 -12.04 -7.72 -3.09
C ARG A 61 -12.36 -9.18 -2.79
N ALA A 62 -11.65 -10.12 -3.42
CA ALA A 62 -11.82 -11.55 -3.18
C ALA A 62 -11.37 -11.96 -1.75
N GLY A 63 -10.26 -11.40 -1.26
CA GLY A 63 -9.73 -11.69 0.08
C GLY A 63 -10.47 -11.02 1.25
N GLY A 64 -11.36 -10.06 0.98
CA GLY A 64 -12.19 -9.40 1.99
C GLY A 64 -13.45 -10.18 2.37
N SER A 65 -13.78 -11.27 1.66
CA SER A 65 -15.02 -12.04 1.83
C SER A 65 -14.92 -13.18 2.87
N SER A 66 -13.76 -13.43 3.48
CA SER A 66 -13.53 -14.59 4.36
C SER A 66 -13.24 -14.23 5.83
N ALA A 67 -13.59 -13.01 6.27
CA ALA A 67 -13.24 -12.54 7.63
C ALA A 67 -14.40 -12.53 8.63
N ASP A 68 -15.57 -13.11 8.33
CA ASP A 68 -16.77 -12.98 9.19
C ASP A 68 -17.51 -14.31 9.44
N ALA A 69 -16.78 -15.39 9.74
CA ALA A 69 -17.36 -16.59 10.33
C ALA A 69 -16.78 -16.76 11.75
N PRO A 70 -17.55 -16.47 12.82
CA PRO A 70 -17.11 -16.82 14.17
C PRO A 70 -17.31 -18.33 14.41
N PRO A 71 -16.57 -18.93 15.37
CA PRO A 71 -16.77 -20.30 15.80
C PRO A 71 -18.10 -20.52 16.53
#